data_AF-A0A7X1ZHF3-F1
#
_entry.id   AF-A0A7X1ZHF3-F1
#
_cell.length_a   1.000
_cell.length_b   1.000
_cell.length_c   1.000
_cell.angle_alpha   90.00
_cell.angle_beta   90.00
_cell.angle_gamma   90.00
#
_symmetry.space_group_name_H-M   'P 1'
#
loop_
_entity.id
_entity.type
_entity.pdbx_description
1 polymer ?
#
loop_
_entity_poly.entity_id
_entity_poly.type
_entity_poly.pdbx_seq_one_letter_code
_entity_poly.pdbx_strand_id
1 'polypeptide(L)'
;MNDDAVSLESSGNIYADVGEPDAEAMLRKARIAVAIETRIRDLNLTQRAAATMTGIPQPRLSALRNGRFRGITETRMLEALRALGNDVEVVIRPPRSDGAGPGHMTVTFAAE
;
A
#
# COMPACT_ATOMS: atom_id res chain seq x y z
N MET A 1 4.03 2.05 42.97
CA MET A 1 4.19 2.98 41.83
C MET A 1 3.72 2.20 40.63
N ASN A 2 2.59 2.61 40.05
CA ASN A 2 1.88 1.83 39.02
C ASN A 2 2.55 2.09 37.67
N ASP A 3 3.16 1.06 37.09
CA ASP A 3 3.66 1.06 35.72
C ASP A 3 2.46 0.78 34.79
N ASP A 4 1.62 1.80 34.59
CA ASP A 4 0.63 1.80 33.52
C ASP A 4 1.37 2.03 32.20
N ALA A 5 2.03 0.99 31.70
CA ALA A 5 2.42 0.91 30.31
C ALA A 5 1.12 0.90 29.49
N VAL A 6 0.69 2.09 29.07
CA VAL A 6 -0.36 2.28 28.07
C VAL A 6 0.14 1.60 26.80
N SER A 7 -0.21 0.33 26.64
CA SER A 7 -0.05 -0.39 25.39
C SER A 7 -1.01 0.28 24.42
N LEU A 8 -0.49 1.24 23.66
CA LEU A 8 -1.16 1.80 22.49
C LEU A 8 -1.32 0.64 21.51
N GLU A 9 -2.43 -0.09 21.62
CA GLU A 9 -2.92 -0.96 20.56
C GLU A 9 -3.10 -0.07 19.33
N SER A 10 -2.04 0.10 18.52
CA SER A 10 -2.18 0.74 17.23
C SER A 10 -3.24 -0.06 16.49
N SER A 11 -4.23 0.63 15.92
CA SER A 11 -5.37 0.04 15.21
C SER A 11 -4.97 -0.80 13.98
N GLY A 12 -3.67 -1.03 13.78
CA GLY A 12 -3.05 -1.50 12.54
C GLY A 12 -2.95 -0.39 11.49
N ASN A 13 -3.51 0.80 11.76
CA ASN A 13 -3.56 1.92 10.84
C ASN A 13 -3.06 3.23 11.49
N ILE A 14 -1.75 3.46 11.38
CA ILE A 14 -1.13 4.71 11.85
C ILE A 14 -1.76 5.97 11.25
N TYR A 15 -2.34 5.90 10.05
CA TYR A 15 -3.01 7.05 9.42
C TYR A 15 -4.32 7.39 10.12
N ALA A 16 -5.04 6.39 10.64
CA ALA A 16 -6.24 6.61 11.43
C ALA A 16 -5.87 7.21 12.79
N ASP A 17 -4.80 6.71 13.39
CA ASP A 17 -4.30 7.14 14.69
C ASP A 17 -3.87 8.63 14.68
N VAL A 18 -3.43 9.17 13.53
CA VAL A 18 -3.10 10.60 13.36
C VAL A 18 -4.21 11.45 12.75
N GLY A 19 -5.41 10.88 12.54
CA GLY A 19 -6.58 11.61 12.06
C GLY A 19 -6.57 11.96 10.56
N GLU A 20 -5.86 11.19 9.73
CA GLU A 20 -5.92 11.38 8.27
C GLU A 20 -7.31 11.02 7.74
N PRO A 21 -7.95 11.90 6.94
CA PRO A 21 -9.31 11.68 6.43
C PRO A 21 -9.41 10.45 5.51
N ASP A 22 -8.32 10.13 4.80
CA ASP A 22 -8.22 9.00 3.88
C ASP A 22 -7.38 7.84 4.45
N ALA A 23 -7.40 7.66 5.77
CA ALA A 23 -6.52 6.72 6.48
C ALA A 23 -6.50 5.30 5.89
N GLU A 24 -7.65 4.75 5.50
CA GLU A 24 -7.70 3.42 4.88
C GLU A 24 -7.01 3.38 3.50
N ALA A 25 -7.21 4.42 2.69
CA ALA A 25 -6.58 4.52 1.37
C ALA A 25 -5.06 4.74 1.51
N MET A 26 -4.63 5.53 2.49
CA MET A 26 -3.23 5.69 2.83
C MET A 26 -2.58 4.38 3.24
N LEU A 27 -3.24 3.60 4.12
CA LEU A 27 -2.75 2.29 4.53
C LEU A 27 -2.62 1.32 3.34
N ARG A 28 -3.62 1.26 2.45
CA ARG A 28 -3.54 0.44 1.23
C ARG A 28 -2.38 0.84 0.34
N LYS A 29 -2.24 2.14 0.06
CA LYS A 29 -1.12 2.67 -0.74
C LYS A 29 0.22 2.35 -0.11
N ALA A 30 0.34 2.48 1.22
CA ALA A 30 1.57 2.13 1.93
C ALA A 30 1.92 0.65 1.77
N ARG A 31 0.93 -0.25 1.92
CA ARG A 31 1.14 -1.69 1.73
C ARG A 31 1.58 -2.03 0.30
N ILE A 32 0.91 -1.46 -0.71
CA ILE A 32 1.30 -1.65 -2.12
C ILE A 32 2.71 -1.06 -2.38
N ALA A 33 3.03 0.08 -1.78
CA ALA A 33 4.34 0.71 -1.93
C ALA A 33 5.48 -0.17 -1.40
N VAL A 34 5.28 -0.80 -0.23
CA VAL A 34 6.22 -1.77 0.34
C VAL A 34 6.41 -2.96 -0.59
N ALA A 35 5.33 -3.48 -1.20
CA ALA A 35 5.43 -4.58 -2.16
C ALA A 35 6.24 -4.19 -3.41
N ILE A 36 6.03 -2.98 -3.94
CA ILE A 36 6.82 -2.45 -5.07
C ILE A 36 8.30 -2.36 -4.69
N GLU A 37 8.61 -1.78 -3.52
CA GLU A 37 9.99 -1.61 -3.09
C GLU A 37 10.68 -2.96 -2.83
N THR A 38 9.97 -3.91 -2.23
CA THR A 38 10.44 -5.28 -2.00
C THR A 38 10.77 -5.93 -3.34
N ARG A 39 9.86 -5.85 -4.30
CA ARG A 39 10.10 -6.44 -5.62
C ARG A 39 11.26 -5.79 -6.39
N ILE A 40 11.41 -4.46 -6.30
CA ILE A 40 12.56 -3.75 -6.87
C ILE A 40 13.87 -4.26 -6.27
N ARG A 41 13.90 -4.52 -4.95
CA ARG A 41 15.06 -5.07 -4.25
C ARG A 41 15.35 -6.51 -4.69
N ASP A 42 14.34 -7.38 -4.76
CA ASP A 42 14.51 -8.78 -5.16
C ASP A 42 15.05 -8.92 -6.59
N LEU A 43 14.62 -8.02 -7.48
CA LEU A 43 15.09 -7.95 -8.86
C LEU A 43 16.45 -7.23 -9.00
N ASN A 44 17.05 -6.76 -7.88
CA ASN A 44 18.29 -5.97 -7.85
C ASN A 44 18.26 -4.76 -8.79
N LEU A 45 17.09 -4.12 -8.94
CA LEU A 45 16.93 -2.99 -9.84
C LEU A 45 17.37 -1.69 -9.17
N THR A 46 18.13 -0.90 -9.93
CA THR A 46 18.31 0.52 -9.56
C THR A 46 16.97 1.25 -9.69
N GLN A 47 16.82 2.35 -8.97
CA GLN A 47 15.61 3.16 -9.06
C GLN A 47 15.34 3.70 -10.48
N ARG A 48 16.40 3.92 -11.28
CA ARG A 48 16.27 4.33 -12.69
C ARG A 48 15.76 3.18 -13.55
N ALA A 49 16.28 1.96 -13.36
CA ALA A 49 15.80 0.78 -14.07
C ALA A 49 14.34 0.47 -13.71
N ALA A 50 14.00 0.55 -12.41
CA ALA A 50 12.62 0.42 -11.95
C ALA A 50 11.71 1.50 -12.55
N ALA A 51 12.17 2.74 -12.69
CA ALA A 51 11.40 3.81 -13.32
C ALA A 51 11.08 3.50 -14.80
N THR A 52 12.06 2.96 -15.53
CA THR A 52 11.86 2.52 -16.92
C THR A 52 10.89 1.34 -17.00
N MET A 53 11.04 0.33 -16.15
CA MET A 53 10.19 -0.87 -16.17
C MET A 53 8.73 -0.58 -15.77
N THR A 54 8.54 0.19 -14.69
CA THR A 54 7.20 0.51 -14.17
C THR A 54 6.52 1.67 -14.89
N GLY A 55 7.27 2.44 -15.68
CA GLY A 55 6.81 3.71 -16.25
C GLY A 55 6.42 4.75 -15.19
N ILE A 56 6.89 4.60 -13.93
CA ILE A 56 6.74 5.61 -12.89
C ILE A 56 8.02 6.46 -12.88
N PRO A 57 7.93 7.81 -12.97
CA PRO A 57 9.10 8.66 -12.90
C PRO A 57 9.97 8.39 -11.66
N GLN A 58 11.30 8.37 -11.80
CA GLN A 58 12.24 8.13 -10.69
C GLN A 58 11.96 9.00 -9.44
N PRO A 59 11.64 10.32 -9.55
CA PRO A 59 11.30 11.13 -8.37
C PRO A 59 10.06 10.63 -7.65
N ARG A 60 9.07 10.09 -8.38
CA ARG A 60 7.85 9.49 -7.80
C ARG A 60 8.13 8.16 -7.14
N LEU A 61 8.99 7.31 -7.71
CA LEU A 61 9.44 6.09 -7.02
C LEU A 61 10.17 6.44 -5.71
N SER A 62 10.96 7.51 -5.71
CA SER A 62 11.61 8.01 -4.50
C SER A 62 10.60 8.52 -3.47
N ALA A 63 9.59 9.27 -3.91
CA ALA A 63 8.52 9.75 -3.06
C ALA A 63 7.73 8.58 -2.43
N LEU A 64 7.38 7.57 -3.22
CA LEU A 64 6.64 6.38 -2.80
C LEU A 64 7.37 5.60 -1.72
N ARG A 65 8.70 5.41 -1.88
CA ARG A 65 9.57 4.83 -0.85
C ARG A 65 9.60 5.64 0.46
N ASN A 66 9.44 6.96 0.37
CA ASN A 66 9.39 7.84 1.55
C ASN A 66 7.96 8.05 2.08
N GLY A 67 6.99 7.19 1.73
CA GLY A 67 5.60 7.30 2.18
C GLY A 67 4.82 8.46 1.58
N ARG A 68 5.33 9.10 0.53
CA ARG A 68 4.67 10.23 -0.16
C ARG A 68 3.93 9.74 -1.39
N PHE A 69 2.63 9.51 -1.22
CA PHE A 69 1.77 8.94 -2.28
C PHE A 69 1.01 9.97 -3.12
N ARG A 70 1.31 11.26 -2.95
CA ARG A 70 0.61 12.33 -3.67
C ARG A 70 0.89 12.24 -5.18
N GLY A 71 -0.17 12.22 -5.99
CA GLY A 71 -0.05 12.19 -7.45
C GLY A 71 0.26 10.82 -8.07
N ILE A 72 0.13 9.73 -7.30
CA ILE A 72 0.10 8.36 -7.83
C ILE A 72 -1.17 7.64 -7.38
N THR A 73 -1.87 7.01 -8.33
CA THR A 73 -3.12 6.27 -8.07
C THR A 73 -2.81 4.84 -7.63
N GLU A 74 -3.72 4.21 -6.86
CA GLU A 74 -3.58 2.79 -6.50
C GLU A 74 -3.49 1.91 -7.75
N THR A 75 -4.31 2.20 -8.78
CA THR A 75 -4.24 1.51 -10.08
C THR A 75 -2.82 1.54 -10.66
N ARG A 76 -2.17 2.72 -10.68
CA ARG A 76 -0.80 2.82 -11.22
C ARG A 76 0.23 2.04 -10.40
N MET A 77 0.01 1.93 -9.09
CA MET A 77 0.86 1.13 -8.21
C MET A 77 0.68 -0.37 -8.47
N LEU A 78 -0.56 -0.83 -8.68
CA LEU A 78 -0.86 -2.21 -9.07
C LEU A 78 -0.27 -2.53 -10.46
N GLU A 79 -0.36 -1.61 -11.42
CA GLU A 79 0.29 -1.75 -12.73
C GLU A 79 1.82 -1.89 -12.61
N ALA A 80 2.44 -1.13 -11.70
CA ALA A 80 3.86 -1.26 -11.44
C ALA A 80 4.23 -2.62 -10.86
N LEU A 81 3.41 -3.19 -9.95
CA LEU A 81 3.61 -4.55 -9.47
C LEU A 81 3.55 -5.58 -10.61
N ARG A 82 2.58 -5.45 -11.53
CA ARG A 82 2.52 -6.30 -12.74
C ARG A 82 3.74 -6.15 -13.63
N ALA A 83 4.19 -4.91 -13.85
CA ALA A 83 5.39 -4.64 -14.64
C ALA A 83 6.68 -5.20 -14.00
N LEU A 84 6.69 -5.39 -12.68
CA LEU A 84 7.77 -6.05 -11.94
C LEU A 84 7.57 -7.58 -11.83
N GLY A 85 6.58 -8.14 -12.54
CA GLY A 85 6.34 -9.57 -12.65
C GLY A 85 5.52 -10.19 -11.52
N ASN A 86 4.74 -9.40 -10.76
CA ASN A 86 3.76 -9.94 -9.82
C ASN A 86 2.41 -10.14 -10.52
N ASP A 87 1.73 -11.22 -10.17
CA ASP A 87 0.31 -11.37 -10.46
C ASP A 87 -0.53 -10.55 -9.48
N VAL A 88 -1.55 -9.86 -9.99
CA VAL A 88 -2.45 -9.03 -9.18
C VAL A 88 -3.87 -9.51 -9.43
N GLU A 89 -4.48 -10.08 -8.38
CA GLU A 89 -5.88 -10.49 -8.38
C GLU A 89 -6.74 -9.46 -7.66
N VAL A 90 -7.91 -9.15 -8.23
CA VAL A 90 -8.92 -8.30 -7.59
C VAL A 90 -10.15 -9.16 -7.28
N VAL A 91 -10.42 -9.37 -6.00
CA VAL A 91 -11.54 -10.19 -5.53
C VAL A 91 -12.69 -9.31 -5.07
N ILE A 92 -13.82 -9.38 -5.79
CA ILE A 92 -15.07 -8.71 -5.42
C ILE A 92 -15.95 -9.70 -4.66
N ARG A 93 -16.39 -9.32 -3.46
CA ARG A 93 -17.23 -10.17 -2.60
C ARG A 93 -18.62 -9.55 -2.44
N PRO A 94 -19.68 -10.37 -2.26
CA PRO A 94 -20.99 -9.84 -1.92
C PRO A 94 -20.93 -9.07 -0.58
N PRO A 95 -21.87 -8.12 -0.36
CA PRO A 95 -21.97 -7.42 0.92
C PRO A 95 -22.12 -8.42 2.08
N ARG A 96 -21.42 -8.14 3.20
CA ARG A 96 -21.32 -9.09 4.33
C ARG A 96 -22.55 -9.08 5.26
N SER A 97 -23.45 -8.12 5.11
CA SER A 97 -24.75 -8.00 5.80
C SER A 97 -25.63 -6.98 5.04
N ASP A 98 -26.92 -6.88 5.37
CA ASP A 98 -27.88 -5.87 4.86
C ASP A 98 -27.53 -4.41 5.27
N GLY A 99 -26.28 -4.15 5.67
CA GLY A 99 -25.81 -2.89 6.21
C GLY A 99 -25.68 -1.82 5.12
N ALA A 100 -26.31 -0.68 5.37
CA ALA A 100 -26.43 0.48 4.48
C ALA A 100 -25.13 1.30 4.29
N GLY A 101 -23.96 0.64 4.26
CA GLY A 101 -22.66 1.30 4.15
C GLY A 101 -21.86 0.84 2.92
N PRO A 102 -20.93 1.69 2.42
CA PRO A 102 -19.99 1.27 1.39
C PRO A 102 -19.11 0.12 1.89
N GLY A 103 -18.75 -0.80 0.99
CA GLY A 103 -17.84 -1.90 1.31
C GLY A 103 -16.42 -1.41 1.62
N HIS A 104 -15.63 -2.25 2.30
CA HIS A 104 -14.21 -1.98 2.55
C HIS A 104 -13.32 -2.52 1.43
N MET A 105 -12.27 -1.79 1.10
CA MET A 105 -11.21 -2.27 0.20
C MET A 105 -9.99 -2.67 1.03
N THR A 106 -9.47 -3.86 0.79
CA THR A 106 -8.28 -4.40 1.46
C THR A 106 -7.31 -4.97 0.43
N VAL A 107 -6.02 -4.95 0.76
CA VAL A 107 -4.96 -5.63 0.00
C VAL A 107 -4.52 -6.84 0.80
N THR A 108 -4.45 -8.01 0.17
CA THR A 108 -3.95 -9.24 0.79
C THR A 108 -2.78 -9.73 -0.05
N PHE A 109 -1.69 -10.11 0.59
CA PHE A 109 -0.55 -10.74 -0.07
C PHE A 109 -0.72 -12.24 0.09
N ALA A 110 -0.51 -12.99 -0.99
CA ALA A 110 -0.45 -14.44 -0.90
C ALA A 110 0.72 -14.84 0.02
N ALA A 111 0.53 -15.90 0.82
CA ALA A 111 1.66 -16.54 1.47
C ALA A 111 2.46 -17.29 0.40
N GLU A 112 3.77 -17.06 0.36
CA GLU A 112 4.71 -17.84 -0.44
C GLU A 112 4.85 -19.28 0.08
#